data_AF-A0A5S3NFN6-F1
#
_entry.id   AF-A0A5S3NFN6-F1
#
_cell.length_a   1.000
_cell.length_b   1.000
_cell.length_c   1.000
_cell.angle_alpha   90.00
_cell.angle_beta   90.00
_cell.angle_gamma   90.00
#
_symmetry.space_group_name_H-M   'P 1'
#
loop_
_entity.id
_entity.type
_entity.pdbx_description
1 polymer ?
#
loop_
_entity_poly.entity_id
_entity_poly.type
_entity_poly.pdbx_seq_one_letter_code
_entity_poly.pdbx_strand_id
1 'polypeptide(L)'
;MGLTNNDIFKKLRVAHKLRDTDIIEICALVDFKVTKGELGAIFRAEDHPKYVECGDQFLRNFLNGLVIHMRGPLPKKEAKK
;
A
#
# COMPACT_ATOMS: atom_id res chain seq x y z
N MET A 1 9.35 7.35 -19.57
CA MET A 1 8.71 7.85 -18.33
C MET A 1 8.73 6.71 -17.32
N GLY A 2 9.14 6.95 -16.07
CA GLY A 2 9.26 5.90 -15.04
C GLY A 2 7.89 5.45 -14.52
N LEU A 3 7.85 4.34 -13.78
CA LEU A 3 6.63 3.90 -13.08
C LEU A 3 6.26 4.90 -11.98
N THR A 4 4.98 5.29 -11.92
CA THR A 4 4.45 6.08 -10.81
C THR A 4 4.16 5.19 -9.60
N ASN A 5 3.96 5.80 -8.43
CA ASN A 5 3.52 5.06 -7.24
C ASN A 5 2.16 4.39 -7.45
N ASN A 6 1.23 5.04 -8.15
CA ASN A 6 -0.05 4.45 -8.51
C ASN A 6 0.15 3.20 -9.39
N ASP A 7 1.07 3.24 -10.36
CA ASP A 7 1.39 2.09 -11.20
C ASP A 7 1.97 0.94 -10.40
N ILE A 8 2.95 1.22 -9.53
CA ILE A 8 3.57 0.21 -8.66
C ILE A 8 2.50 -0.43 -7.78
N PHE A 9 1.65 0.39 -7.17
CA PHE A 9 0.62 -0.10 -6.26
C PHE A 9 -0.45 -0.93 -6.99
N LYS A 10 -0.94 -0.47 -8.15
CA LYS A 10 -1.86 -1.23 -9.01
C LYS A 10 -1.26 -2.58 -9.42
N LYS A 11 0.01 -2.60 -9.84
CA LYS A 11 0.71 -3.84 -10.21
C LYS A 11 0.83 -4.82 -9.05
N LEU A 12 1.19 -4.35 -7.85
CA LEU A 12 1.29 -5.20 -6.66
C LEU A 12 -0.08 -5.77 -6.25
N ARG A 13 -1.12 -4.94 -6.27
CA ARG A 13 -2.50 -5.39 -6.02
C ARG A 13 -2.89 -6.54 -6.96
N VAL A 14 -2.65 -6.38 -8.26
CA VAL A 14 -2.99 -7.40 -9.26
C VAL A 14 -2.12 -8.65 -9.10
N ALA A 15 -0.81 -8.50 -8.94
CA ALA A 15 0.14 -9.61 -8.80
C ALA A 15 -0.20 -10.52 -7.61
N HIS A 16 -0.64 -9.92 -6.50
CA HIS A 16 -1.03 -10.65 -5.29
C HIS A 16 -2.54 -10.91 -5.18
N LYS A 17 -3.33 -10.58 -6.21
CA LYS A 17 -4.80 -10.74 -6.24
C LYS A 17 -5.51 -10.14 -5.03
N LEU A 18 -5.01 -9.00 -4.55
CA LEU A 18 -5.53 -8.33 -3.36
C LEU A 18 -6.84 -7.59 -3.68
N ARG A 19 -7.81 -7.75 -2.79
CA ARG A 19 -9.03 -6.93 -2.73
C ARG A 19 -8.77 -5.71 -1.85
N ASP A 20 -9.65 -4.72 -1.95
CA ASP A 20 -9.53 -3.50 -1.15
C ASP A 20 -9.56 -3.79 0.36
N THR A 21 -10.31 -4.81 0.81
CA THR A 21 -10.32 -5.27 2.21
C THR A 21 -8.96 -5.80 2.65
N ASP A 22 -8.32 -6.58 1.80
CA ASP A 22 -7.02 -7.20 2.10
C ASP A 22 -5.95 -6.09 2.21
N ILE A 23 -6.01 -5.08 1.35
CA ILE A 23 -5.12 -3.91 1.42
C ILE A 23 -5.32 -3.11 2.72
N ILE A 24 -6.57 -2.92 3.15
CA ILE A 24 -6.88 -2.24 4.41
C ILE A 24 -6.29 -3.01 5.60
N GLU A 25 -6.46 -4.33 5.63
CA GLU A 25 -5.90 -5.19 6.66
C GLU A 25 -4.36 -5.17 6.66
N ILE A 26 -3.74 -5.18 5.47
CA ILE A 26 -2.29 -5.10 5.31
C ILE A 26 -1.75 -3.76 5.85
N CYS A 27 -2.38 -2.64 5.53
CA CYS A 27 -1.98 -1.33 6.05
C CYS A 27 -2.16 -1.24 7.57
N ALA A 28 -3.19 -1.89 8.12
CA ALA A 28 -3.42 -1.92 9.56
C ALA A 28 -2.30 -2.64 10.36
N LEU A 29 -1.53 -3.54 9.72
CA LEU A 29 -0.38 -4.21 10.35
C LEU A 29 0.74 -3.25 10.78
N VAL A 30 0.77 -2.03 10.21
CA VAL A 30 1.73 -0.97 10.54
C VAL A 30 1.05 0.26 11.14
N ASP A 31 -0.13 0.05 11.75
CA ASP A 31 -0.97 1.11 12.33
C ASP A 31 -1.39 2.21 11.33
N PHE A 32 -1.35 1.90 10.03
CA PHE A 32 -1.74 2.82 8.97
C PHE A 32 -3.20 2.62 8.58
N LYS A 33 -4.07 3.51 9.07
CA LYS A 33 -5.50 3.46 8.80
C LYS A 33 -5.79 3.94 7.38
N VAL A 34 -6.43 3.10 6.60
CA VAL A 34 -6.82 3.37 5.21
C VAL A 34 -8.29 3.05 5.04
N THR A 35 -9.01 3.90 4.31
CA THR A 35 -10.41 3.69 3.96
C THR A 35 -10.57 3.17 2.53
N LYS A 36 -11.71 2.52 2.26
CA LYS A 36 -12.08 2.11 0.89
C LYS A 36 -12.17 3.31 -0.07
N GLY A 37 -12.58 4.48 0.42
CA GLY A 37 -12.70 5.69 -0.39
C GLY A 37 -11.35 6.20 -0.89
N GLU A 38 -10.34 6.20 -0.02
CA GLU A 38 -8.96 6.58 -0.36
C GLU A 38 -8.34 5.61 -1.37
N LEU A 39 -8.47 4.29 -1.15
CA LEU A 39 -8.02 3.29 -2.13
C LEU A 39 -8.72 3.46 -3.47
N GLY A 40 -10.04 3.68 -3.45
CA GLY A 40 -10.80 3.95 -4.65
C GLY A 40 -10.28 5.16 -5.43
N ALA A 41 -9.86 6.23 -4.75
CA ALA A 41 -9.29 7.42 -5.36
C ALA A 41 -7.90 7.17 -5.97
N ILE A 42 -7.04 6.42 -5.27
CA ILE A 42 -5.69 6.03 -5.73
C ILE A 42 -5.75 5.13 -6.97
N PHE A 43 -6.74 4.23 -7.04
CA PHE A 43 -6.84 3.26 -8.12
C PHE A 43 -7.61 3.76 -9.35
N ARG A 44 -8.15 4.98 -9.34
CA ARG A 44 -8.81 5.55 -10.53
C ARG A 44 -7.83 5.72 -11.69
N ALA A 45 -8.38 5.89 -12.88
CA ALA A 45 -7.63 6.38 -14.02
C ALA A 45 -7.24 7.85 -13.80
N GLU A 46 -6.10 8.27 -14.36
CA GLU A 46 -5.51 9.59 -14.14
C GLU A 46 -6.39 10.75 -14.63
N ASP A 47 -7.25 10.48 -15.61
CA ASP A 47 -8.22 11.41 -16.18
C ASP A 47 -9.49 11.58 -15.33
N HIS A 48 -9.67 10.77 -14.27
CA HIS A 48 -10.86 10.84 -13.45
C HIS A 48 -10.82 12.06 -12.51
N PRO A 49 -11.91 12.85 -12.36
CA PRO A 49 -11.97 14.06 -11.52
C PRO A 49 -11.78 13.85 -10.01
N LYS A 50 -11.62 12.59 -9.58
CA LYS A 50 -11.41 12.18 -8.19
C LYS A 50 -10.20 11.24 -8.08
N TYR A 51 -9.34 11.26 -9.09
CA TYR A 51 -8.05 10.61 -9.07
C TYR A 51 -7.18 11.29 -8.02
N VAL A 52 -6.44 10.50 -7.27
CA VAL A 52 -5.48 10.99 -6.28
C VAL A 52 -4.17 10.25 -6.52
N GLU A 53 -3.08 11.01 -6.60
CA GLU A 53 -1.74 10.43 -6.68
C GLU A 53 -1.41 9.68 -5.38
N CYS A 54 -0.80 8.51 -5.53
CA CYS A 54 -0.32 7.70 -4.43
C CYS A 54 0.98 8.32 -3.89
N GLY A 55 0.90 8.94 -2.72
CA GLY A 55 2.09 9.49 -2.06
C GLY A 55 3.09 8.40 -1.65
N ASP A 56 4.36 8.77 -1.55
CA ASP A 56 5.45 7.86 -1.12
C ASP A 56 5.19 7.26 0.26
N GLN A 57 4.60 8.03 1.17
CA GLN A 57 4.27 7.57 2.51
C GLN A 57 3.23 6.45 2.49
N PHE A 58 2.24 6.56 1.60
CA PHE A 58 1.21 5.55 1.44
C PHE A 58 1.83 4.25 0.91
N LEU A 59 2.57 4.32 -0.19
CA LEU A 59 3.18 3.15 -0.80
C LEU A 59 4.17 2.48 0.14
N ARG A 60 4.98 3.26 0.87
CA ARG A 60 5.91 2.74 1.88
C ARG A 60 5.21 1.96 2.99
N ASN A 61 4.14 2.52 3.56
CA ASN A 61 3.39 1.85 4.63
C ASN A 61 2.73 0.58 4.12
N PHE A 62 2.13 0.61 2.91
CA PHE A 62 1.60 -0.58 2.27
C PHE A 62 2.69 -1.64 2.07
N LEU A 63 3.87 -1.29 1.56
CA LEU A 63 4.97 -2.23 1.35
C LEU A 63 5.48 -2.84 2.66
N ASN A 64 5.61 -2.04 3.72
CA ASN A 64 5.97 -2.54 5.05
C ASN A 64 4.91 -3.52 5.57
N GLY A 65 3.63 -3.16 5.46
CA GLY A 65 2.52 -4.06 5.80
C GLY A 65 2.55 -5.33 4.96
N LEU A 66 2.81 -5.23 3.67
CA LEU A 66 2.86 -6.37 2.74
C LEU A 66 4.00 -7.33 3.10
N VAL A 67 5.15 -6.80 3.49
CA VAL A 67 6.28 -7.60 4.00
C VAL A 67 5.85 -8.36 5.25
N ILE A 68 5.18 -7.71 6.21
CA ILE A 68 4.69 -8.38 7.43
C ILE A 68 3.66 -9.46 7.08
N HIS A 69 2.73 -9.17 6.18
CA HIS A 69 1.69 -10.10 5.73
C HIS A 69 2.28 -11.35 5.05
N MET A 70 3.31 -11.18 4.20
CA MET A 70 3.86 -12.27 3.40
C MET A 70 5.04 -13.01 4.06
N ARG A 71 5.82 -12.33 4.90
CA ARG A 71 7.08 -12.85 5.45
C ARG A 71 7.10 -12.89 6.98
N GLY A 72 6.08 -12.35 7.64
CA GLY A 72 6.05 -12.16 9.08
C GLY A 72 6.76 -10.89 9.54
N PRO A 73 6.61 -10.51 10.82
CA PRO A 73 7.22 -9.32 11.38
C PRO A 73 8.75 -9.40 11.34
N LEU A 74 9.41 -8.28 11.03
CA LEU A 74 10.86 -8.20 11.13
C LEU A 74 11.29 -8.49 12.57
N PRO A 75 12.35 -9.30 12.79
CA PRO A 75 12.90 -9.49 14.12
C PRO A 75 13.31 -8.12 14.68
N LYS A 76 12.97 -7.86 15.95
CA LYS A 76 13.31 -6.60 16.61
C LYS A 76 14.82 -6.41 16.51
N LYS A 77 15.23 -5.32 15.87
CA LYS A 77 16.64 -4.92 15.84
C LYS A 77 16.99 -4.58 17.29
N GLU A 78 17.78 -5.43 17.94
CA GLU A 78 18.32 -5.09 19.26
C GLU A 78 19.05 -3.76 19.11
N ALA A 79 18.62 -2.75 19.85
CA ALA A 79 19.30 -1.48 19.89
C ALA A 79 20.72 -1.77 20.39
N LYS A 80 21.72 -1.62 19.50
CA LYS A 80 23.11 -1.66 19.92
C LYS A 80 23.28 -0.54 20.95
N LYS A 81 23.45 -0.96 22.21
CA LYS A 81 23.73 -0.10 23.36
C LYS A 81 25.10 0.55 23.20
#